data_AF-A0A7G2MKS8-F1
#
_entry.id   AF-A0A7G2MKS8-F1
#
_cell.length_a   1.000
_cell.length_b   1.000
_cell.length_c   1.000
_cell.angle_alpha   90.00
_cell.angle_beta   90.00
_cell.angle_gamma   90.00
#
_symmetry.space_group_name_H-M   'P 1'
#
loop_
_entity.id
_entity.type
_entity.pdbx_description
1 polymer ?
#
loop_
_entity_poly.entity_id
_entity_poly.type
_entity_poly.pdbx_seq_one_letter_code
_entity_poly.pdbx_strand_id
1 'polypeptide(L)'
;MNSSFEDNILEKNLILGEAYALRAYLHFDMLRLFAPSKKADDQKTYIPYYDKKKSTYEPHLTVDQILEKVKIDLLKAKDLVAAFDTLDAQHKSGLLTYLRIEGGVKQQTYSPDDLFYAYRGYRMNYYAILATLARVYSWSGELDKAYAAAMEVINSKYGANYFSFTGASSFNSNRKLYSELIFVLSKKTLVEDYEIYIPSGSNNDSDTFIIDLYQIGWSRGETADARFTRFLSTYSYNYYSAKYTHQEGSSIGEDIVPMIRLSEMYFIASEYLYKNAKTSEAIQMLVDVRFNRGILNNSSFTSSIRDESSFETALISEVQKDLLGEGQAFFWYKKFDKNISYNSTNFVLPTPDNENIF
;
A
#
# COMPACT_ATOMS: atom_id res chain seq x y z
N MET A 1 -1.95 2.09 42.71
CA MET A 1 -1.82 2.86 41.46
C MET A 1 -2.89 2.31 40.52
N ASN A 2 -4.00 3.03 40.37
CA ASN A 2 -5.06 2.63 39.44
C ASN A 2 -4.52 2.83 38.02
N SER A 3 -4.39 1.72 37.29
CA SER A 3 -4.04 1.72 35.87
C SER A 3 -5.07 2.54 35.11
N SER A 4 -4.64 3.51 34.30
CA SER A 4 -5.50 4.25 33.38
C SER A 4 -5.87 3.45 32.12
N PHE A 5 -5.47 2.17 32.06
CA PHE A 5 -5.85 1.21 31.04
C PHE A 5 -6.79 0.19 31.69
N GLU A 6 -7.97 0.03 31.10
CA GLU A 6 -9.02 -0.84 31.63
C GLU A 6 -8.63 -2.33 31.46
N ASP A 7 -7.79 -2.67 30.46
CA ASP A 7 -7.43 -4.04 30.06
C ASP A 7 -5.92 -4.33 29.99
N ASN A 8 -5.24 -4.28 31.14
CA ASN A 8 -3.99 -5.03 31.33
C ASN A 8 -2.80 -4.56 30.44
N ILE A 9 -1.65 -5.22 30.54
CA ILE A 9 -0.43 -4.92 29.78
C ILE A 9 -0.62 -5.03 28.25
N LEU A 10 -1.60 -5.82 27.79
CA LEU A 10 -1.89 -6.05 26.38
C LEU A 10 -2.46 -4.81 25.69
N GLU A 11 -3.47 -4.16 26.26
CA GLU A 11 -4.06 -2.93 25.73
C GLU A 11 -2.98 -1.84 25.60
N LYS A 12 -2.20 -1.63 26.68
CA LYS A 12 -1.08 -0.68 26.68
C LYS A 12 -0.07 -0.97 25.57
N ASN A 13 0.32 -2.23 25.40
CA ASN A 13 1.28 -2.62 24.36
C ASN A 13 0.70 -2.40 22.96
N LEU A 14 -0.57 -2.70 22.75
CA LEU A 14 -1.26 -2.48 21.48
C LEU A 14 -1.27 -0.99 21.10
N ILE A 15 -1.72 -0.12 22.01
CA ILE A 15 -1.73 1.34 21.81
C ILE A 15 -0.33 1.85 21.51
N LEU A 16 0.66 1.44 22.31
CA LEU A 16 2.02 1.90 22.16
C LEU A 16 2.65 1.40 20.86
N GLY A 17 2.41 0.15 20.48
CA GLY A 17 2.89 -0.43 19.24
C GLY A 17 2.31 0.27 18.03
N GLU A 18 1.00 0.50 17.99
CA GLU A 18 0.35 1.26 16.92
C GLU A 18 0.89 2.69 16.81
N ALA A 19 1.16 3.36 17.94
CA ALA A 19 1.74 4.71 17.94
C ALA A 19 3.17 4.73 17.36
N TYR A 20 4.03 3.76 17.73
CA TYR A 20 5.36 3.64 17.12
C TYR A 20 5.28 3.36 15.61
N ALA A 21 4.36 2.48 15.21
CA ALA A 21 4.15 2.14 13.81
C ALA A 21 3.70 3.35 12.98
N LEU A 22 2.73 4.12 13.48
CA LEU A 22 2.25 5.35 12.82
C LEU A 22 3.35 6.41 12.73
N ARG A 23 4.13 6.61 13.80
CA ARG A 23 5.26 7.53 13.78
C ARG A 23 6.25 7.16 12.68
N ALA A 24 6.62 5.88 12.59
CA ALA A 24 7.52 5.39 11.57
C ALA A 24 6.93 5.54 10.15
N TYR A 25 5.65 5.20 9.97
CA TYR A 25 4.96 5.30 8.69
C TYR A 25 4.95 6.75 8.17
N LEU A 26 4.58 7.71 9.01
CA LEU A 26 4.55 9.13 8.66
C LEU A 26 5.95 9.67 8.32
N HIS A 27 6.97 9.34 9.10
CA HIS A 27 8.34 9.77 8.81
C HIS A 27 8.90 9.11 7.53
N PHE A 28 8.51 7.87 7.25
CA PHE A 28 8.89 7.22 6.01
C PHE A 28 8.23 7.88 4.80
N ASP A 29 6.95 8.27 4.88
CA ASP A 29 6.28 9.02 3.82
C ASP A 29 6.92 10.40 3.60
N MET A 30 7.22 11.12 4.68
CA MET A 30 7.95 12.39 4.59
C MET A 30 9.31 12.19 3.91
N LEU A 31 10.07 11.16 4.29
CA LEU A 31 11.35 10.85 3.65
C LEU A 31 11.17 10.63 2.14
N ARG A 32 10.19 9.79 1.76
CA ARG A 32 9.93 9.46 0.36
C ARG A 32 9.42 10.63 -0.46
N LEU A 33 8.89 11.68 0.16
CA LEU A 33 8.45 12.91 -0.51
C LEU A 33 9.60 13.94 -0.63
N PHE A 34 10.33 14.18 0.46
CA PHE A 34 11.25 15.30 0.61
C PHE A 34 12.74 14.95 0.50
N ALA A 35 13.08 13.66 0.34
CA ALA A 35 14.47 13.20 0.14
C ALA A 35 14.60 12.32 -1.12
N PRO A 36 15.80 12.19 -1.72
CA PRO A 36 16.03 11.28 -2.84
C PRO A 36 15.80 9.81 -2.45
N SER A 37 15.62 8.95 -3.45
CA SER A 37 15.65 7.50 -3.23
C SER A 37 17.07 7.01 -2.95
N LYS A 38 17.21 5.78 -2.44
CA LYS A 38 18.54 5.15 -2.27
C LYS A 38 19.35 5.07 -3.56
N LYS A 39 18.69 4.96 -4.73
CA LYS A 39 19.36 4.91 -6.04
C LYS A 39 19.94 6.26 -6.47
N ALA A 40 19.34 7.36 -6.03
CA ALA A 40 19.75 8.73 -6.34
C ALA A 40 20.30 9.48 -5.10
N ASP A 41 20.75 8.75 -4.08
CA ASP A 41 21.12 9.28 -2.78
C ASP A 41 22.41 10.12 -2.87
N ASP A 42 22.31 11.42 -2.56
CA ASP A 42 23.42 12.36 -2.58
C ASP A 42 24.08 12.56 -1.19
N GLN A 43 23.70 11.74 -0.21
CA GLN A 43 24.22 11.73 1.16
C GLN A 43 23.97 13.02 1.96
N LYS A 44 23.09 13.92 1.49
CA LYS A 44 22.68 15.10 2.26
C LYS A 44 21.63 14.77 3.33
N THR A 45 21.36 15.75 4.17
CA THR A 45 20.32 15.70 5.20
C THR A 45 19.03 16.35 4.70
N TYR A 46 17.86 15.79 5.03
CA TYR A 46 16.59 16.16 4.37
C TYR A 46 15.42 16.45 5.29
N ILE A 47 15.19 15.61 6.32
CA ILE A 47 14.10 15.81 7.27
C ILE A 47 14.57 15.50 8.69
N PRO A 48 13.96 16.11 9.72
CA PRO A 48 14.13 15.68 11.10
C PRO A 48 13.38 14.37 11.40
N TYR A 49 13.69 13.74 12.54
CA TYR A 49 12.93 12.62 13.09
C TYR A 49 12.55 12.86 14.54
N TYR A 50 11.26 12.95 14.83
CA TYR A 50 10.75 13.33 16.14
C TYR A 50 10.42 12.12 17.00
N ASP A 51 11.40 11.61 17.76
CA ASP A 51 11.24 10.43 18.61
C ASP A 51 11.18 10.72 20.13
N LYS A 52 11.33 11.98 20.55
CA LYS A 52 11.34 12.44 21.96
C LYS A 52 10.10 13.25 22.33
N LYS A 53 9.67 13.13 23.58
CA LYS A 53 8.57 13.92 24.15
C LYS A 53 9.00 15.39 24.30
N LYS A 54 8.16 16.35 23.87
CA LYS A 54 8.40 17.81 23.93
C LYS A 54 9.60 18.30 23.10
N SER A 55 9.90 17.66 21.98
CA SER A 55 10.91 18.19 21.05
C SER A 55 10.32 19.34 20.23
N THR A 56 10.96 20.50 20.30
CA THR A 56 10.62 21.68 19.48
C THR A 56 11.51 21.80 18.24
N TYR A 57 12.65 21.10 18.23
CA TYR A 57 13.59 21.08 17.12
C TYR A 57 14.41 19.78 17.17
N GLU A 58 14.51 19.09 16.04
CA GLU A 58 15.48 18.00 15.82
C GLU A 58 16.31 18.32 14.57
N PRO A 59 17.60 17.91 14.52
CA PRO A 59 18.41 18.13 13.34
C PRO A 59 17.87 17.35 12.14
N HIS A 60 18.09 17.91 10.95
CA HIS A 60 17.90 17.18 9.69
C HIS A 60 18.87 16.00 9.62
N LEU A 61 18.37 14.85 9.18
CA LEU A 61 19.13 13.61 9.10
C LEU A 61 19.26 13.13 7.65
N THR A 62 20.25 12.28 7.39
CA THR A 62 20.44 11.64 6.09
C THR A 62 19.36 10.59 5.82
N VAL A 63 19.22 10.18 4.56
CA VAL A 63 18.29 9.11 4.15
C VAL A 63 18.49 7.85 5.00
N ASP A 64 19.73 7.41 5.18
CA ASP A 64 20.03 6.20 5.96
C ASP A 64 19.73 6.34 7.45
N GLN A 65 20.01 7.50 8.04
CA GLN A 65 19.70 7.76 9.44
C GLN A 65 18.18 7.75 9.71
N ILE A 66 17.38 8.31 8.80
CA ILE A 66 15.92 8.27 8.90
C ILE A 66 15.42 6.83 8.74
N LEU A 67 15.87 6.10 7.71
CA LEU A 67 15.47 4.71 7.48
C LEU A 67 15.80 3.83 8.69
N GLU A 68 16.94 4.04 9.35
CA GLU A 68 17.29 3.31 10.56
C GLU A 68 16.32 3.60 11.71
N LYS A 69 15.97 4.86 11.95
CA LYS A 69 14.97 5.24 12.97
C LYS A 69 13.59 4.66 12.67
N VAL A 70 13.14 4.72 11.41
CA VAL A 70 11.88 4.10 10.95
C VAL A 70 11.89 2.60 11.25
N LYS A 71 12.96 1.88 10.91
CA LYS A 71 13.08 0.43 11.17
C LYS A 71 13.04 0.10 12.66
N ILE A 72 13.76 0.86 13.50
CA ILE A 72 13.77 0.67 14.95
C ILE A 72 12.35 0.79 15.52
N ASP A 73 11.60 1.82 15.11
CA ASP A 73 10.23 2.02 15.56
C ASP A 73 9.29 0.91 15.07
N LEU A 74 9.39 0.51 13.80
CA LEU A 74 8.55 -0.56 13.26
C LEU A 74 8.85 -1.92 13.89
N LEU A 75 10.11 -2.26 14.15
CA LEU A 75 10.48 -3.50 14.84
C LEU A 75 9.94 -3.52 16.26
N LYS A 76 10.11 -2.42 16.99
CA LYS A 76 9.52 -2.27 18.34
C LYS A 76 8.00 -2.37 18.31
N ALA A 77 7.36 -1.72 17.34
CA ALA A 77 5.91 -1.78 17.17
C ALA A 77 5.45 -3.22 16.91
N LYS A 78 6.13 -3.93 16.00
CA LYS A 78 5.85 -5.32 15.66
C LYS A 78 5.85 -6.20 16.91
N ASP A 79 6.89 -6.09 17.73
CA ASP A 79 7.04 -6.91 18.95
C ASP A 79 5.96 -6.59 19.98
N LEU A 80 5.57 -5.31 20.12
CA LEU A 80 4.53 -4.88 21.06
C LEU A 80 3.14 -5.40 20.67
N VAL A 81 2.77 -5.37 19.39
CA VAL A 81 1.42 -5.80 18.95
C VAL A 81 1.30 -7.32 18.75
N ALA A 82 2.43 -8.03 18.60
CA ALA A 82 2.45 -9.45 18.25
C ALA A 82 1.61 -10.32 19.21
N ALA A 83 1.73 -10.07 20.52
CA ALA A 83 1.01 -10.86 21.52
C ALA A 83 -0.50 -10.78 21.34
N PHE A 84 -1.02 -9.59 21.02
CA PHE A 84 -2.45 -9.36 20.81
C PHE A 84 -2.91 -9.97 19.48
N ASP A 85 -2.28 -9.61 18.36
CA ASP A 85 -2.79 -9.98 17.03
C ASP A 85 -2.55 -11.46 16.67
N THR A 86 -1.65 -12.18 17.34
CA THR A 86 -1.18 -13.50 16.85
C THR A 86 -1.31 -14.69 17.82
N LEU A 87 -1.55 -14.49 19.12
CA LEU A 87 -1.46 -15.59 20.10
C LEU A 87 -2.77 -16.34 20.31
N ASP A 88 -3.89 -15.66 20.59
CA ASP A 88 -5.17 -16.30 20.86
C ASP A 88 -6.07 -16.39 19.61
N ALA A 89 -7.03 -17.30 19.68
CA ALA A 89 -7.94 -17.61 18.58
C ALA A 89 -8.87 -16.45 18.20
N GLN A 90 -9.29 -15.64 19.18
CA GLN A 90 -10.24 -14.56 18.97
C GLN A 90 -9.58 -13.45 18.15
N HIS A 91 -8.42 -12.95 18.56
CA HIS A 91 -7.72 -11.89 17.83
C HIS A 91 -7.20 -12.36 16.48
N LYS A 92 -6.71 -13.60 16.36
CA LYS A 92 -6.37 -14.20 15.06
C LYS A 92 -7.56 -14.21 14.10
N SER A 93 -8.74 -14.63 14.57
CA SER A 93 -9.94 -14.58 13.73
C SER A 93 -10.31 -13.16 13.31
N GLY A 94 -10.06 -12.16 14.18
CA GLY A 94 -10.29 -10.74 13.93
C GLY A 94 -9.51 -10.15 12.75
N LEU A 95 -8.48 -10.86 12.25
CA LEU A 95 -7.69 -10.47 11.08
C LEU A 95 -8.24 -11.01 9.76
N LEU A 96 -9.21 -11.91 9.78
CA LEU A 96 -9.93 -12.36 8.57
C LEU A 96 -10.76 -11.20 8.01
N THR A 97 -10.82 -11.06 6.68
CA THR A 97 -11.46 -9.92 5.98
C THR A 97 -12.84 -9.55 6.51
N TYR A 98 -13.69 -10.53 6.79
CA TYR A 98 -15.06 -10.28 7.23
C TYR A 98 -15.15 -9.62 8.62
N LEU A 99 -14.10 -9.70 9.45
CA LEU A 99 -14.00 -8.97 10.73
C LEU A 99 -13.09 -7.74 10.59
N ARG A 100 -11.94 -7.94 9.95
CA ARG A 100 -10.89 -6.93 9.81
C ARG A 100 -11.32 -5.70 9.02
N ILE A 101 -12.19 -5.89 8.02
CA ILE A 101 -12.75 -4.84 7.16
C ILE A 101 -14.26 -4.74 7.26
N GLU A 102 -14.98 -5.86 7.10
CA GLU A 102 -16.45 -5.83 7.00
C GLU A 102 -17.17 -5.71 8.36
N GLY A 103 -16.43 -5.73 9.48
CA GLY A 103 -17.01 -5.51 10.82
C GLY A 103 -17.91 -6.61 11.35
N GLY A 104 -17.90 -7.79 10.71
CA GLY A 104 -18.73 -8.93 11.09
C GLY A 104 -20.20 -8.80 10.71
N VAL A 105 -20.57 -7.88 9.80
CA VAL A 105 -21.96 -7.64 9.36
C VAL A 105 -22.69 -8.91 8.89
N LYS A 106 -21.96 -9.96 8.48
CA LYS A 106 -22.50 -11.26 8.05
C LYS A 106 -22.65 -12.29 9.18
N GLN A 107 -22.20 -12.01 10.41
CA GLN A 107 -22.37 -12.88 11.59
C GLN A 107 -23.21 -12.16 12.65
N GLN A 108 -24.44 -12.63 12.86
CA GLN A 108 -25.33 -12.13 13.92
C GLN A 108 -24.76 -12.31 15.34
N THR A 109 -23.75 -13.17 15.51
CA THR A 109 -23.11 -13.50 16.79
C THR A 109 -21.81 -12.74 17.05
N TYR A 110 -21.32 -11.95 16.09
CA TYR A 110 -20.12 -11.13 16.28
C TYR A 110 -20.52 -9.72 16.71
N SER A 111 -20.43 -9.45 18.01
CA SER A 111 -20.50 -8.11 18.57
C SER A 111 -19.20 -7.89 19.32
N PRO A 112 -18.24 -7.11 18.81
CA PRO A 112 -17.05 -6.79 19.57
C PRO A 112 -17.50 -6.00 20.81
N ASP A 113 -17.11 -6.47 22.00
CA ASP A 113 -17.44 -5.79 23.26
C ASP A 113 -16.89 -4.35 23.30
N ASP A 114 -15.78 -4.13 22.59
CA ASP A 114 -15.18 -2.82 22.35
C ASP A 114 -14.71 -2.69 20.88
N LEU A 115 -15.15 -1.60 20.22
CA LEU A 115 -14.76 -1.24 18.87
C LEU A 115 -13.25 -0.94 18.73
N PHE A 116 -12.58 -0.60 19.83
CA PHE A 116 -11.13 -0.39 19.87
C PHE A 116 -10.34 -1.61 19.35
N TYR A 117 -10.83 -2.82 19.64
CA TYR A 117 -10.20 -4.09 19.23
C TYR A 117 -10.72 -4.64 17.89
N ALA A 118 -11.77 -4.03 17.32
CA ALA A 118 -12.37 -4.43 16.06
C ALA A 118 -11.66 -3.78 14.85
N TYR A 119 -12.12 -4.10 13.64
CA TYR A 119 -11.71 -3.44 12.40
C TYR A 119 -10.18 -3.30 12.25
N ARG A 120 -9.44 -4.36 12.61
CA ARG A 120 -7.97 -4.32 12.70
C ARG A 120 -7.27 -3.90 11.40
N GLY A 121 -7.96 -3.90 10.25
CA GLY A 121 -7.44 -3.43 8.97
C GLY A 121 -7.30 -1.91 8.88
N TYR A 122 -8.06 -1.19 9.71
CA TYR A 122 -7.99 0.27 9.85
C TYR A 122 -7.00 0.72 10.93
N ARG A 123 -6.17 -0.22 11.41
CA ARG A 123 -5.23 -0.03 12.50
C ARG A 123 -3.88 -0.63 12.09
N MET A 124 -2.80 -0.17 12.71
CA MET A 124 -1.47 -0.74 12.51
C MET A 124 -1.35 -2.09 13.26
N ASN A 125 -2.06 -3.10 12.75
CA ASN A 125 -1.94 -4.48 13.21
C ASN A 125 -0.57 -5.09 12.84
N TYR A 126 -0.27 -6.26 13.39
CA TYR A 126 0.98 -6.99 13.16
C TYR A 126 1.35 -7.12 11.67
N TYR A 127 0.40 -7.48 10.81
CA TYR A 127 0.64 -7.65 9.37
C TYR A 127 0.73 -6.32 8.61
N ALA A 128 0.03 -5.28 9.06
CA ALA A 128 0.21 -3.91 8.54
C ALA A 128 1.63 -3.39 8.84
N ILE A 129 2.14 -3.65 10.04
CA ILE A 129 3.51 -3.30 10.43
C ILE A 129 4.53 -4.10 9.62
N LEU A 130 4.33 -5.41 9.46
CA LEU A 130 5.19 -6.25 8.61
C LEU A 130 5.20 -5.81 7.15
N ALA A 131 4.04 -5.49 6.58
CA ALA A 131 3.96 -5.01 5.21
C ALA A 131 4.63 -3.64 5.04
N THR A 132 4.55 -2.79 6.07
CA THR A 132 5.31 -1.51 6.12
C THR A 132 6.81 -1.78 6.20
N LEU A 133 7.26 -2.72 7.04
CA LEU A 133 8.65 -3.16 7.10
C LEU A 133 9.14 -3.67 5.74
N ALA A 134 8.34 -4.51 5.05
CA ALA A 134 8.68 -4.99 3.72
C ALA A 134 8.92 -3.83 2.74
N ARG A 135 8.03 -2.82 2.73
CA ARG A 135 8.17 -1.60 1.92
C ARG A 135 9.42 -0.80 2.28
N VAL A 136 9.69 -0.60 3.57
CA VAL A 136 10.88 0.13 4.06
C VAL A 136 12.17 -0.59 3.71
N TYR A 137 12.24 -1.91 3.92
CA TYR A 137 13.40 -2.71 3.54
C TYR A 137 13.62 -2.75 2.03
N SER A 138 12.54 -2.84 1.25
CA SER A 138 12.58 -2.77 -0.20
C SER A 138 13.12 -1.41 -0.67
N TRP A 139 12.70 -0.31 -0.03
CA TRP A 139 13.23 1.03 -0.30
C TRP A 139 14.70 1.20 0.13
N SER A 140 15.10 0.62 1.26
CA SER A 140 16.48 0.70 1.78
C SER A 140 17.48 -0.18 1.02
N GLY A 141 17.00 -1.10 0.17
CA GLY A 141 17.83 -2.08 -0.53
C GLY A 141 18.16 -3.33 0.31
N GLU A 142 17.58 -3.48 1.49
CA GLU A 142 17.72 -4.66 2.35
C GLU A 142 16.79 -5.80 1.87
N LEU A 143 17.00 -6.26 0.65
CA LEU A 143 16.02 -7.09 -0.08
C LEU A 143 15.73 -8.45 0.58
N ASP A 144 16.69 -9.08 1.28
CA ASP A 144 16.44 -10.32 2.04
C ASP A 144 15.38 -10.10 3.14
N LYS A 145 15.49 -8.99 3.88
CA LYS A 145 14.52 -8.65 4.94
C LYS A 145 13.17 -8.25 4.34
N ALA A 146 13.20 -7.55 3.20
CA ALA A 146 12.00 -7.18 2.46
C ALA A 146 11.20 -8.43 2.03
N TYR A 147 11.90 -9.41 1.45
CA TYR A 147 11.33 -10.68 1.03
C TYR A 147 10.77 -11.46 2.23
N ALA A 148 11.53 -11.61 3.31
CA ALA A 148 11.07 -12.33 4.49
C ALA A 148 9.77 -11.73 5.06
N ALA A 149 9.72 -10.41 5.22
CA ALA A 149 8.51 -9.72 5.70
C ALA A 149 7.33 -9.84 4.73
N ALA A 150 7.57 -9.69 3.42
CA ALA A 150 6.53 -9.85 2.40
C ALA A 150 5.95 -11.27 2.38
N MET A 151 6.81 -12.30 2.44
CA MET A 151 6.38 -13.69 2.45
C MET A 151 5.65 -14.08 3.73
N GLU A 152 5.98 -13.49 4.88
CA GLU A 152 5.23 -13.69 6.13
C GLU A 152 3.78 -13.18 5.99
N VAL A 153 3.59 -12.04 5.32
CA VAL A 153 2.25 -11.48 5.04
C VAL A 153 1.51 -12.34 4.01
N ILE A 154 2.16 -12.70 2.89
CA ILE A 154 1.55 -13.51 1.82
C ILE A 154 1.04 -14.85 2.34
N ASN A 155 1.82 -15.51 3.21
CA ASN A 155 1.50 -16.83 3.74
C ASN A 155 0.61 -16.82 5.00
N SER A 156 0.17 -15.64 5.44
CA SER A 156 -0.54 -15.49 6.70
C SER A 156 -1.98 -16.03 6.65
N LYS A 157 -2.36 -16.84 7.65
CA LYS A 157 -3.66 -17.53 7.69
C LYS A 157 -4.10 -17.95 9.09
N TYR A 158 -5.40 -18.12 9.25
CA TYR A 158 -6.06 -18.79 10.37
C TYR A 158 -7.29 -19.55 9.86
N GLY A 159 -7.11 -20.84 9.55
CA GLY A 159 -8.09 -21.64 8.81
C GLY A 159 -8.17 -21.24 7.33
N ALA A 160 -8.46 -19.96 7.07
CA ALA A 160 -8.38 -19.30 5.77
C ALA A 160 -7.26 -18.24 5.76
N ASN A 161 -6.80 -17.85 4.56
CA ASN A 161 -5.81 -16.78 4.42
C ASN A 161 -6.37 -15.44 4.95
N TYR A 162 -5.54 -14.65 5.62
CA TYR A 162 -5.95 -13.30 6.05
C TYR A 162 -6.12 -12.34 4.88
N PHE A 163 -5.31 -12.53 3.83
CA PHE A 163 -5.34 -11.74 2.61
C PHE A 163 -5.49 -12.68 1.41
N SER A 164 -6.43 -12.38 0.52
CA SER A 164 -6.68 -13.17 -0.68
C SER A 164 -7.03 -12.27 -1.84
N PHE A 165 -6.54 -12.61 -3.04
CA PHE A 165 -6.96 -11.94 -4.26
C PHE A 165 -8.47 -12.02 -4.46
N THR A 166 -9.07 -10.88 -4.78
CA THR A 166 -10.50 -10.79 -5.09
C THR A 166 -10.71 -11.22 -6.54
N GLY A 167 -11.74 -12.04 -6.78
CA GLY A 167 -12.07 -12.48 -8.14
C GLY A 167 -12.65 -11.35 -9.00
N ALA A 168 -12.33 -11.35 -10.29
CA ALA A 168 -12.75 -10.34 -11.26
C ALA A 168 -14.27 -10.12 -11.33
N SER A 169 -15.06 -11.15 -11.01
CA SER A 169 -16.53 -11.07 -10.98
C SER A 169 -17.07 -10.10 -9.93
N SER A 170 -16.30 -9.76 -8.89
CA SER A 170 -16.70 -8.86 -7.81
C SER A 170 -16.21 -7.42 -8.00
N PHE A 171 -15.44 -7.11 -9.05
CA PHE A 171 -14.77 -5.81 -9.16
C PHE A 171 -15.73 -4.62 -9.22
N ASN A 172 -16.88 -4.78 -9.88
CA ASN A 172 -17.88 -3.72 -9.97
C ASN A 172 -18.53 -3.38 -8.63
N SER A 173 -18.72 -4.38 -7.75
CA SER A 173 -19.38 -4.26 -6.44
C SER A 173 -18.40 -4.19 -5.27
N ASN A 174 -17.11 -4.28 -5.55
CA ASN A 174 -16.00 -4.17 -4.59
C ASN A 174 -14.82 -3.49 -5.31
N ARG A 175 -14.92 -2.18 -5.51
CA ARG A 175 -13.91 -1.45 -6.29
C ARG A 175 -12.57 -1.29 -5.57
N LYS A 176 -12.53 -1.54 -4.26
CA LYS A 176 -11.31 -1.48 -3.44
C LYS A 176 -10.59 -2.83 -3.32
N LEU A 177 -11.22 -3.93 -3.72
CA LEU A 177 -10.70 -5.30 -3.56
C LEU A 177 -10.31 -5.60 -2.11
N TYR A 178 -11.22 -5.28 -1.19
CA TYR A 178 -10.89 -5.15 0.23
C TYR A 178 -10.37 -6.43 0.92
N SER A 179 -10.56 -7.62 0.31
CA SER A 179 -9.96 -8.89 0.77
C SER A 179 -8.42 -8.91 0.66
N GLU A 180 -7.85 -8.03 -0.16
CA GLU A 180 -6.41 -7.92 -0.40
C GLU A 180 -5.75 -6.85 0.47
N LEU A 181 -6.55 -5.95 1.05
CA LEU A 181 -6.03 -4.76 1.71
C LEU A 181 -5.50 -5.11 3.09
N ILE A 182 -4.24 -4.80 3.36
CA ILE A 182 -3.55 -5.12 4.62
C ILE A 182 -3.75 -3.99 5.64
N PHE A 183 -3.59 -2.75 5.18
CA PHE A 183 -3.79 -1.53 5.95
C PHE A 183 -4.61 -0.54 5.13
N VAL A 184 -5.60 0.08 5.78
CA VAL A 184 -6.51 1.04 5.17
C VAL A 184 -6.76 2.21 6.13
N LEU A 185 -7.19 3.35 5.57
CA LEU A 185 -7.85 4.41 6.32
C LEU A 185 -9.34 4.48 5.91
N SER A 186 -10.16 5.14 6.71
CA SER A 186 -11.56 5.42 6.37
C SER A 186 -11.79 6.92 6.22
N LYS A 187 -12.53 7.30 5.18
CA LYS A 187 -13.03 8.64 4.96
C LYS A 187 -14.48 8.53 4.48
N LYS A 188 -15.42 8.90 5.35
CA LYS A 188 -16.85 8.74 5.09
C LYS A 188 -17.35 9.41 3.80
N THR A 189 -16.77 10.55 3.45
CA THR A 189 -17.13 11.34 2.25
C THR A 189 -16.18 11.07 1.07
N LEU A 190 -15.47 9.94 1.06
CA LEU A 190 -14.38 9.71 0.11
C LEU A 190 -14.85 9.75 -1.35
N VAL A 191 -16.00 9.15 -1.65
CA VAL A 191 -16.51 9.12 -3.03
C VAL A 191 -16.97 10.52 -3.45
N GLU A 192 -17.69 11.22 -2.58
CA GLU A 192 -18.19 12.58 -2.82
C GLU A 192 -17.05 13.58 -3.00
N ASP A 193 -16.01 13.49 -2.17
CA ASP A 193 -14.83 14.36 -2.25
C ASP A 193 -14.03 14.14 -3.55
N TYR A 194 -14.22 12.99 -4.23
CA TYR A 194 -13.57 12.68 -5.50
C TYR A 194 -14.38 13.07 -6.74
N GLU A 195 -15.67 13.41 -6.61
CA GLU A 195 -16.56 13.73 -7.74
C GLU A 195 -16.04 14.88 -8.61
N ILE A 196 -15.41 15.88 -8.00
CA ILE A 196 -14.84 17.03 -8.70
C ILE A 196 -13.70 16.65 -9.65
N TYR A 197 -13.01 15.53 -9.39
CA TYR A 197 -11.89 15.06 -10.22
C TYR A 197 -12.33 14.08 -11.31
N ILE A 198 -13.61 13.77 -11.42
CA ILE A 198 -14.13 12.82 -12.40
C ILE A 198 -14.65 13.57 -13.64
N PRO A 199 -14.23 13.20 -14.86
CA PRO A 199 -14.75 13.78 -16.09
C PRO A 199 -16.28 13.70 -16.19
N SER A 200 -16.94 14.85 -16.39
CA SER A 200 -18.39 14.95 -16.55
C SER A 200 -18.74 16.22 -17.32
N GLY A 201 -20.01 16.36 -17.74
CA GLY A 201 -20.47 17.55 -18.46
C GLY A 201 -20.51 18.83 -17.62
N SER A 202 -20.34 18.70 -16.30
CA SER A 202 -20.37 19.79 -15.32
C SER A 202 -18.99 20.15 -14.76
N ASN A 203 -17.95 19.37 -15.06
CA ASN A 203 -16.59 19.58 -14.54
C ASN A 203 -15.69 20.10 -15.66
N ASN A 204 -14.75 20.99 -15.34
CA ASN A 204 -13.76 21.44 -16.31
C ASN A 204 -12.74 20.33 -16.56
N ASP A 205 -12.39 20.09 -17.82
CA ASP A 205 -11.39 19.07 -18.18
C ASP A 205 -10.04 19.28 -17.45
N SER A 206 -9.66 20.53 -17.16
CA SER A 206 -8.42 20.88 -16.44
C SER A 206 -8.36 20.39 -14.99
N ASP A 207 -9.52 20.10 -14.40
CA ASP A 207 -9.65 19.80 -12.97
C ASP A 207 -9.83 18.30 -12.71
N THR A 208 -9.81 17.48 -13.78
CA THR A 208 -10.14 16.06 -13.73
C THR A 208 -8.93 15.13 -13.90
N PHE A 209 -8.99 13.95 -13.29
CA PHE A 209 -7.95 12.93 -13.40
C PHE A 209 -8.23 11.97 -14.56
N ILE A 210 -7.55 12.22 -15.68
CA ILE A 210 -7.58 11.37 -16.87
C ILE A 210 -6.38 10.41 -16.84
N ILE A 211 -6.60 9.15 -17.24
CA ILE A 211 -5.57 8.14 -17.34
C ILE A 211 -4.90 8.18 -18.72
N ASP A 212 -3.58 8.34 -18.73
CA ASP A 212 -2.76 8.06 -19.92
C ASP A 212 -2.61 6.54 -20.09
N LEU A 213 -3.40 5.99 -21.01
CA LEU A 213 -3.39 4.56 -21.32
C LEU A 213 -2.04 4.07 -21.88
N TYR A 214 -1.33 4.91 -22.65
CA TYR A 214 -0.05 4.51 -23.22
C TYR A 214 1.00 4.37 -22.12
N GLN A 215 1.06 5.36 -21.22
CA GLN A 215 2.00 5.35 -20.11
C GLN A 215 1.80 4.15 -19.17
N ILE A 216 0.54 3.80 -18.87
CA ILE A 216 0.23 2.65 -18.02
C ILE A 216 0.39 1.31 -18.75
N GLY A 217 0.55 1.31 -20.08
CA GLY A 217 0.71 0.09 -20.88
C GLY A 217 -0.60 -0.66 -21.13
N TRP A 218 -1.70 0.08 -21.36
CA TRP A 218 -2.96 -0.43 -21.87
C TRP A 218 -3.26 0.13 -23.26
N SER A 219 -3.95 -0.67 -24.08
CA SER A 219 -4.48 -0.23 -25.36
C SER A 219 -5.97 0.08 -25.23
N ARG A 220 -6.47 1.05 -26.01
CA ARG A 220 -7.92 1.28 -26.10
C ARG A 220 -8.62 0.00 -26.53
N GLY A 221 -9.68 -0.37 -25.80
CA GLY A 221 -10.42 -1.60 -26.05
C GLY A 221 -9.75 -2.87 -25.54
N GLU A 222 -8.79 -2.78 -24.61
CA GLU A 222 -8.28 -3.95 -23.87
C GLU A 222 -9.44 -4.76 -23.24
N THR A 223 -9.40 -6.08 -23.40
CA THR A 223 -10.49 -6.98 -22.97
C THR A 223 -10.04 -8.09 -22.02
N ALA A 224 -8.73 -8.36 -21.93
CA ALA A 224 -8.20 -9.43 -21.08
C ALA A 224 -8.00 -9.00 -19.63
N ASP A 225 -7.62 -7.73 -19.42
CA ASP A 225 -7.35 -7.20 -18.07
C ASP A 225 -8.64 -6.71 -17.40
N ALA A 226 -9.04 -7.37 -16.31
CA ALA A 226 -10.23 -6.99 -15.54
C ALA A 226 -10.10 -5.60 -14.91
N ARG A 227 -8.88 -5.12 -14.64
CA ARG A 227 -8.66 -3.75 -14.14
C ARG A 227 -9.04 -2.73 -15.20
N PHE A 228 -8.68 -2.96 -16.47
CA PHE A 228 -9.09 -2.08 -17.56
C PHE A 228 -10.60 -2.11 -17.74
N THR A 229 -11.19 -3.30 -17.83
CA THR A 229 -12.62 -3.45 -18.16
C THR A 229 -13.57 -3.08 -17.02
N ARG A 230 -13.12 -3.10 -15.76
CA ARG A 230 -13.98 -2.89 -14.58
C ARG A 230 -13.58 -1.72 -13.68
N PHE A 231 -12.32 -1.28 -13.70
CA PHE A 231 -11.87 -0.13 -12.90
C PHE A 231 -11.66 1.14 -13.70
N LEU A 232 -11.84 1.10 -15.02
CA LEU A 232 -11.90 2.30 -15.83
C LEU A 232 -13.33 2.54 -16.31
N SER A 233 -13.69 3.81 -16.34
CA SER A 233 -14.87 4.31 -17.03
C SER A 233 -14.43 5.36 -18.04
N THR A 234 -15.33 5.77 -18.93
CA THR A 234 -15.04 6.70 -20.01
C THR A 234 -16.06 7.81 -20.10
N TYR A 235 -15.58 9.03 -20.31
CA TYR A 235 -16.40 10.19 -20.65
C TYR A 235 -15.73 10.95 -21.79
N SER A 236 -16.45 11.29 -22.86
CA SER A 236 -15.91 12.00 -24.03
C SER A 236 -14.57 11.44 -24.53
N TYR A 237 -14.47 10.12 -24.62
CA TYR A 237 -13.26 9.36 -24.98
C TYR A 237 -12.10 9.38 -23.96
N ASN A 238 -12.19 10.12 -22.87
CA ASN A 238 -11.20 10.13 -21.79
C ASN A 238 -11.48 9.00 -20.80
N TYR A 239 -10.45 8.22 -20.48
CA TYR A 239 -10.53 7.17 -19.46
C TYR A 239 -10.22 7.75 -18.08
N TYR A 240 -10.99 7.38 -17.07
CA TYR A 240 -10.75 7.74 -15.68
C TYR A 240 -10.94 6.52 -14.77
N SER A 241 -10.35 6.55 -13.57
CA SER A 241 -10.50 5.46 -12.62
C SER A 241 -11.87 5.49 -11.94
N ALA A 242 -12.58 4.37 -11.98
CA ALA A 242 -13.83 4.15 -11.24
C ALA A 242 -13.59 3.80 -9.75
N LYS A 243 -12.34 3.71 -9.31
CA LYS A 243 -11.99 3.21 -7.98
C LYS A 243 -12.48 4.08 -6.83
N TYR A 244 -12.74 5.36 -7.09
CA TYR A 244 -13.29 6.34 -6.14
C TYR A 244 -14.65 6.86 -6.59
N THR A 245 -15.43 6.03 -7.28
CA THR A 245 -16.84 6.30 -7.59
C THR A 245 -17.76 5.26 -6.94
N HIS A 246 -19.04 5.58 -6.82
CA HIS A 246 -20.04 4.65 -6.28
C HIS A 246 -20.06 3.32 -7.01
N GLN A 247 -19.97 2.23 -6.25
CA GLN A 247 -19.86 0.86 -6.76
C GLN A 247 -21.25 0.20 -6.92
N GLU A 248 -21.33 -0.89 -7.69
CA GLU A 248 -22.60 -1.51 -8.06
C GLU A 248 -23.16 -2.42 -6.96
N GLY A 249 -24.40 -2.19 -6.53
CA GLY A 249 -25.14 -3.13 -5.67
C GLY A 249 -24.65 -3.26 -4.22
N SER A 250 -23.70 -2.42 -3.78
CA SER A 250 -23.16 -2.41 -2.42
C SER A 250 -22.49 -1.06 -2.15
N SER A 251 -22.51 -0.55 -0.91
CA SER A 251 -21.69 0.60 -0.49
C SER A 251 -20.52 0.21 0.43
N ILE A 252 -20.37 -1.09 0.72
CA ILE A 252 -19.32 -1.60 1.61
C ILE A 252 -17.95 -1.29 1.01
N GLY A 253 -17.15 -0.52 1.75
CA GLY A 253 -15.78 -0.16 1.36
C GLY A 253 -15.67 1.06 0.46
N GLU A 254 -16.75 1.79 0.19
CA GLU A 254 -16.66 3.07 -0.54
C GLU A 254 -15.86 4.12 0.23
N ASP A 255 -15.83 4.04 1.56
CA ASP A 255 -15.06 4.91 2.45
C ASP A 255 -13.59 4.50 2.63
N ILE A 256 -13.19 3.35 2.08
CA ILE A 256 -11.84 2.81 2.24
C ILE A 256 -10.83 3.57 1.39
N VAL A 257 -9.78 4.04 2.05
CA VAL A 257 -8.53 4.50 1.42
C VAL A 257 -7.49 3.38 1.55
N PRO A 258 -7.16 2.65 0.48
CA PRO A 258 -6.12 1.63 0.50
C PRO A 258 -4.74 2.21 0.79
N MET A 259 -4.04 1.68 1.80
CA MET A 259 -2.67 2.13 2.15
C MET A 259 -1.61 1.09 1.81
N ILE A 260 -1.89 -0.20 2.07
CA ILE A 260 -1.02 -1.33 1.72
C ILE A 260 -1.89 -2.52 1.33
N ARG A 261 -1.47 -3.31 0.33
CA ARG A 261 -2.22 -4.48 -0.16
C ARG A 261 -1.34 -5.65 -0.54
N LEU A 262 -1.98 -6.80 -0.72
CA LEU A 262 -1.33 -8.07 -1.01
C LEU A 262 -0.44 -8.03 -2.26
N SER A 263 -0.90 -7.47 -3.39
CA SER A 263 -0.10 -7.42 -4.62
C SER A 263 1.22 -6.68 -4.45
N GLU A 264 1.28 -5.67 -3.57
CA GLU A 264 2.53 -4.98 -3.25
C GLU A 264 3.56 -5.93 -2.60
N MET A 265 3.11 -6.88 -1.77
CA MET A 265 4.01 -7.89 -1.19
C MET A 265 4.55 -8.83 -2.28
N TYR A 266 3.73 -9.19 -3.27
CA TYR A 266 4.19 -9.96 -4.44
C TYR A 266 5.22 -9.18 -5.27
N PHE A 267 5.00 -7.88 -5.47
CA PHE A 267 5.94 -7.01 -6.18
C PHE A 267 7.29 -6.90 -5.45
N ILE A 268 7.29 -6.70 -4.13
CA ILE A 268 8.50 -6.69 -3.30
C ILE A 268 9.21 -8.05 -3.35
N ALA A 269 8.46 -9.15 -3.25
CA ALA A 269 9.04 -10.48 -3.31
C ALA A 269 9.66 -10.76 -4.69
N SER A 270 9.00 -10.34 -5.78
CA SER A 270 9.49 -10.49 -7.15
C SER A 270 10.83 -9.79 -7.37
N GLU A 271 11.00 -8.58 -6.83
CA GLU A 271 12.24 -7.82 -6.94
C GLU A 271 13.39 -8.56 -6.27
N TYR A 272 13.19 -9.04 -5.05
CA TYR A 272 14.20 -9.84 -4.35
C TYR A 272 14.60 -11.07 -5.16
N LEU A 273 13.61 -11.86 -5.61
CA LEU A 273 13.84 -13.08 -6.36
C LEU A 273 14.65 -12.81 -7.63
N TYR A 274 14.32 -11.73 -8.35
CA TYR A 274 15.03 -11.35 -9.56
C TYR A 274 16.49 -10.99 -9.25
N LYS A 275 16.73 -10.14 -8.25
CA LYS A 275 18.08 -9.72 -7.81
C LYS A 275 18.94 -10.86 -7.27
N ASN A 276 18.32 -11.96 -6.83
CA ASN A 276 19.00 -13.15 -6.35
C ASN A 276 19.01 -14.30 -7.37
N ALA A 277 18.98 -13.96 -8.67
CA ALA A 277 19.09 -14.91 -9.78
C ALA A 277 18.01 -16.01 -9.82
N LYS A 278 16.84 -15.77 -9.21
CA LYS A 278 15.65 -16.64 -9.26
C LYS A 278 14.61 -16.09 -10.24
N THR A 279 15.05 -15.83 -11.47
CA THR A 279 14.26 -15.12 -12.49
C THR A 279 12.89 -15.75 -12.75
N SER A 280 12.80 -17.08 -12.86
CA SER A 280 11.52 -17.76 -13.11
C SER A 280 10.52 -17.56 -11.96
N GLU A 281 10.98 -17.62 -10.71
CA GLU A 281 10.14 -17.39 -9.53
C GLU A 281 9.72 -15.91 -9.45
N ALA A 282 10.63 -14.99 -9.77
CA ALA A 282 10.34 -13.56 -9.81
C ALA A 282 9.24 -13.21 -10.82
N ILE A 283 9.34 -13.76 -12.04
CA ILE A 283 8.31 -13.57 -13.07
C ILE A 283 7.00 -14.22 -12.63
N GLN A 284 7.04 -15.38 -11.98
CA GLN A 284 5.84 -16.04 -11.49
C GLN A 284 5.07 -15.17 -10.48
N MET A 285 5.75 -14.45 -9.58
CA MET A 285 5.08 -13.52 -8.65
C MET A 285 4.28 -12.43 -9.38
N LEU A 286 4.79 -11.92 -10.51
CA LEU A 286 4.06 -10.94 -11.34
C LEU A 286 2.92 -11.60 -12.11
N VAL A 287 3.15 -12.80 -12.64
CA VAL A 287 2.14 -13.60 -13.34
C VAL A 287 0.98 -13.95 -12.42
N ASP A 288 1.22 -14.25 -11.15
CA ASP A 288 0.19 -14.56 -10.16
C ASP A 288 -0.74 -13.37 -9.94
N VAL A 289 -0.19 -12.16 -9.82
CA VAL A 289 -0.99 -10.93 -9.76
C VAL A 289 -1.81 -10.78 -11.04
N ARG A 290 -1.19 -10.89 -12.21
CA ARG A 290 -1.85 -10.76 -13.52
C ARG A 290 -2.97 -11.78 -13.73
N PHE A 291 -2.76 -13.02 -13.34
CA PHE A 291 -3.75 -14.10 -13.39
C PHE A 291 -4.99 -13.75 -12.54
N ASN A 292 -4.77 -13.23 -11.33
CA ASN A 292 -5.83 -12.76 -10.44
C ASN A 292 -6.53 -11.47 -10.94
N ARG A 293 -6.02 -10.85 -12.01
CA ARG A 293 -6.68 -9.77 -12.76
C ARG A 293 -7.31 -10.24 -14.07
N GLY A 294 -7.45 -11.55 -14.27
CA GLY A 294 -8.14 -12.14 -15.42
C GLY A 294 -7.23 -12.42 -16.64
N ILE A 295 -5.94 -12.12 -16.56
CA ILE A 295 -5.01 -12.34 -17.67
C ILE A 295 -4.52 -13.80 -17.64
N LEU A 296 -5.20 -14.66 -18.40
CA LEU A 296 -4.92 -16.11 -18.42
C LEU A 296 -3.69 -16.48 -19.27
N ASN A 297 -3.42 -15.74 -20.36
CA ASN A 297 -2.25 -15.95 -21.20
C ASN A 297 -1.17 -14.89 -20.89
N ASN A 298 -0.04 -15.33 -20.35
CA ASN A 298 1.09 -14.47 -20.00
C ASN A 298 2.35 -14.72 -20.84
N SER A 299 2.27 -15.53 -21.90
CA SER A 299 3.46 -15.90 -22.70
C SER A 299 4.21 -14.69 -23.28
N SER A 300 3.48 -13.71 -23.81
CA SER A 300 4.08 -12.45 -24.32
C SER A 300 4.65 -11.57 -23.22
N PHE A 301 4.04 -11.59 -22.02
CA PHE A 301 4.55 -10.85 -20.87
C PHE A 301 5.88 -11.47 -20.41
N THR A 302 5.91 -12.78 -20.18
CA THR A 302 7.11 -13.52 -19.77
C THR A 302 8.23 -13.38 -20.78
N SER A 303 7.96 -13.49 -22.08
CA SER A 303 9.00 -13.39 -23.13
C SER A 303 9.54 -11.98 -23.36
N SER A 304 8.84 -10.96 -22.85
CA SER A 304 9.31 -9.56 -22.91
C SER A 304 10.39 -9.24 -21.87
N ILE A 305 10.46 -10.01 -20.78
CA ILE A 305 11.41 -9.84 -19.69
C ILE A 305 12.68 -10.62 -20.03
N ARG A 306 13.72 -9.90 -20.48
CA ARG A 306 14.98 -10.49 -21.00
C ARG A 306 16.19 -10.15 -20.15
N ASP A 307 16.10 -9.05 -19.41
CA ASP A 307 17.16 -8.45 -18.63
C ASP A 307 16.57 -7.64 -17.47
N GLU A 308 17.44 -7.09 -16.64
CA GLU A 308 17.03 -6.32 -15.47
C GLU A 308 16.20 -5.08 -15.82
N SER A 309 16.54 -4.40 -16.91
CA SER A 309 15.83 -3.18 -17.33
C SER A 309 14.39 -3.48 -17.76
N SER A 310 14.20 -4.56 -18.53
CA SER A 310 12.88 -5.04 -18.95
C SER A 310 12.08 -5.63 -17.78
N PHE A 311 12.74 -6.28 -16.81
CA PHE A 311 12.09 -6.69 -15.56
C PHE A 311 11.60 -5.49 -14.74
N GLU A 312 12.45 -4.49 -14.47
CA GLU A 312 12.06 -3.28 -13.75
C GLU A 312 10.88 -2.57 -14.44
N THR A 313 10.91 -2.51 -15.78
CA THR A 313 9.82 -1.93 -16.58
C THR A 313 8.52 -2.72 -16.42
N ALA A 314 8.58 -4.06 -16.48
CA ALA A 314 7.41 -4.92 -16.30
C ALA A 314 6.84 -4.84 -14.88
N LEU A 315 7.70 -4.85 -13.86
CA LEU A 315 7.34 -4.68 -12.46
C LEU A 315 6.63 -3.35 -12.21
N ILE A 316 7.21 -2.23 -12.67
CA ILE A 316 6.63 -0.89 -12.49
C ILE A 316 5.29 -0.77 -13.23
N SER A 317 5.18 -1.35 -14.43
CA SER A 317 3.90 -1.37 -15.16
C SER A 317 2.81 -2.11 -14.39
N GLU A 318 3.10 -3.28 -13.81
CA GLU A 318 2.13 -4.01 -12.99
C GLU A 318 1.79 -3.28 -11.69
N VAL A 319 2.77 -2.66 -11.04
CA VAL A 319 2.53 -1.76 -9.89
C VAL A 319 1.56 -0.65 -10.27
N GLN A 320 1.78 0.03 -11.39
CA GLN A 320 0.95 1.16 -11.81
C GLN A 320 -0.48 0.72 -12.14
N LYS A 321 -0.65 -0.41 -12.84
CA LYS A 321 -1.96 -0.99 -13.16
C LYS A 321 -2.71 -1.42 -11.90
N ASP A 322 -2.02 -2.09 -10.99
CA ASP A 322 -2.66 -2.66 -9.82
C ASP A 322 -2.98 -1.57 -8.79
N LEU A 323 -1.98 -0.75 -8.44
CA LEU A 323 -2.03 0.35 -7.47
C LEU A 323 -2.60 1.66 -8.06
N LEU A 324 -3.34 1.57 -9.17
CA LEU A 324 -4.02 2.71 -9.79
C LEU A 324 -4.88 3.45 -8.75
N GLY A 325 -4.65 4.76 -8.65
CA GLY A 325 -5.35 5.65 -7.73
C GLY A 325 -4.94 5.55 -6.26
N GLU A 326 -3.89 4.81 -5.90
CA GLU A 326 -3.49 4.61 -4.49
C GLU A 326 -2.18 5.33 -4.09
N GLY A 327 -1.71 6.24 -4.95
CA GLY A 327 -0.55 7.09 -4.64
C GLY A 327 0.79 6.35 -4.54
N GLN A 328 0.89 5.09 -4.98
CA GLN A 328 2.16 4.35 -4.88
C GLN A 328 3.03 4.42 -6.14
N ALA A 329 2.44 4.58 -7.34
CA ALA A 329 3.21 4.54 -8.60
C ALA A 329 4.41 5.51 -8.58
N PHE A 330 4.19 6.76 -8.15
CA PHE A 330 5.25 7.77 -8.01
C PHE A 330 6.48 7.27 -7.25
N PHE A 331 6.27 6.61 -6.10
CA PHE A 331 7.36 6.11 -5.27
C PHE A 331 8.11 4.95 -5.92
N TRP A 332 7.44 4.10 -6.69
CA TRP A 332 8.10 3.01 -7.43
C TRP A 332 8.98 3.55 -8.56
N TYR A 333 8.49 4.52 -9.34
CA TYR A 333 9.32 5.22 -10.34
C TYR A 333 10.53 5.91 -9.70
N LYS A 334 10.32 6.62 -8.59
CA LYS A 334 11.37 7.29 -7.81
C LYS A 334 12.42 6.31 -7.28
N LYS A 335 11.99 5.18 -6.74
CA LYS A 335 12.89 4.14 -6.19
C LYS A 335 13.82 3.58 -7.27
N PHE A 336 13.28 3.31 -8.46
CA PHE A 336 14.03 2.75 -9.58
C PHE A 336 14.71 3.80 -10.46
N ASP A 337 14.58 5.08 -10.12
CA ASP A 337 15.09 6.21 -10.91
C ASP A 337 14.66 6.11 -12.39
N LYS A 338 13.38 5.84 -12.61
CA LYS A 338 12.76 5.74 -13.94
C LYS A 338 11.94 6.98 -14.18
N ASN A 339 12.07 7.60 -15.35
CA ASN A 339 11.23 8.73 -15.70
C ASN A 339 9.76 8.31 -15.82
N ILE A 340 8.87 9.14 -15.26
CA ILE A 340 7.41 8.97 -15.39
C ILE A 340 6.96 9.45 -16.77
N SER A 341 7.56 10.50 -17.30
CA SER A 341 7.22 11.13 -18.58
C SER A 341 8.44 11.28 -19.50
N TYR A 342 8.26 11.87 -20.68
CA TYR A 342 9.37 12.17 -21.59
C TYR A 342 10.40 13.16 -21.03
N ASN A 343 10.02 13.96 -20.01
CA ASN A 343 10.92 14.91 -19.37
C ASN A 343 11.58 14.31 -18.12
N SER A 344 12.75 14.84 -17.75
CA SER A 344 13.40 14.52 -16.48
C SER A 344 12.45 14.78 -15.32
N THR A 345 12.15 13.75 -14.55
CA THR A 345 11.20 13.85 -13.44
C THR A 345 11.93 14.33 -12.18
N ASN A 346 11.51 15.45 -11.59
CA ASN A 346 11.97 15.81 -10.25
C ASN A 346 11.15 15.05 -9.21
N PHE A 347 11.81 14.12 -8.52
CA PHE A 347 11.19 13.26 -7.54
C PHE A 347 11.24 13.82 -6.10
N VAL A 348 11.92 14.93 -5.86
CA VAL A 348 12.08 15.50 -4.53
C VAL A 348 11.27 16.79 -4.45
N LEU A 349 10.27 16.80 -3.57
CA LEU A 349 9.51 18.01 -3.29
C LEU A 349 10.42 19.04 -2.59
N PRO A 350 10.27 20.34 -2.88
CA PRO A 350 11.01 21.37 -2.18
C PRO A 350 10.60 21.41 -0.71
N THR A 351 11.55 21.76 0.17
CA THR A 351 11.24 22.08 1.56
C THR A 351 10.23 23.23 1.61
N PRO A 352 9.11 23.10 2.36
CA PRO A 352 8.15 24.18 2.51
C PRO A 352 8.79 25.47 3.04
N ASP A 353 8.41 26.63 2.48
CA ASP A 353 9.04 27.92 2.79
C ASP A 353 9.00 28.26 4.29
N ASN A 354 7.92 27.87 4.99
CA ASN A 354 7.74 28.13 6.42
C ASN A 354 8.71 27.35 7.32
N GLU A 355 9.33 26.27 6.82
CA GLU A 355 10.36 25.51 7.56
C GLU A 355 11.74 26.19 7.47
N ASN A 356 11.91 27.17 6.56
CA ASN A 356 13.15 27.93 6.40
C ASN A 356 13.16 29.28 7.15
N ILE A 357 12.08 29.58 7.90
CA ILE A 357 11.96 30.82 8.67
C ILE A 357 12.54 30.57 10.07
N PHE A 358 13.72 31.13 10.33
CA PHE A 358 14.41 31.09 11.62
C PHE A 358 13.98 32.23 12.55
#